data_AF-Q6DUJ9-F1
#
_entry.id   AF-Q6DUJ9-F1
#
_cell.length_a   1.000
_cell.length_b   1.000
_cell.length_c   1.000
_cell.angle_alpha   90.00
_cell.angle_beta   90.00
_cell.angle_gamma   90.00
#
_symmetry.space_group_name_H-M   'P 1'
#
loop_
_entity.id
_entity.type
_entity.pdbx_description
1 polymer ?
#
loop_
_entity_poly.entity_id
_entity_poly.type
_entity_poly.pdbx_seq_one_letter_code
_entity_poly.pdbx_strand_id
1 'polypeptide(L)' 'NCNYGQCGESIGQPLLANPDLVANDVLISFETAIWFWMTPQWNKPSSHDVITGNWSPSSADQAAGRLPGYGVITNIIN' A
#
# COMPACT_ATOMS: atom_id res chain seq x y z
N ASN A 1 -1.78 -14.19 2.91
CA ASN A 1 -0.54 -14.65 2.23
C ASN A 1 -0.27 -13.89 0.93
N CYS A 2 -1.28 -13.48 0.16
CA CYS A 2 -1.09 -12.69 -1.08
C CYS A 2 -0.17 -11.47 -0.93
N ASN A 3 -0.33 -10.65 0.12
CA ASN A 3 0.52 -9.47 0.35
C ASN A 3 1.99 -9.82 0.58
N TYR A 4 2.29 -10.91 1.31
CA TYR A 4 3.67 -11.37 1.49
C TYR A 4 4.30 -11.82 0.16
N GLY A 5 3.52 -12.48 -0.70
CA GLY A 5 3.97 -12.84 -2.04
C GLY A 5 4.28 -11.63 -2.91
N GLN A 6 3.31 -10.73 -3.09
CA GLN A 6 3.45 -9.54 -3.93
C GLN A 6 4.55 -8.59 -3.42
N CYS A 7 4.61 -8.36 -2.11
CA CYS A 7 5.65 -7.54 -1.50
C CYS A 7 7.01 -8.20 -1.68
N GLY A 8 7.13 -9.48 -1.33
CA GLY A 8 8.39 -10.22 -1.43
C GLY A 8 8.95 -10.25 -2.86
N GLU A 9 8.10 -10.46 -3.86
CA GLU A 9 8.48 -10.36 -5.28
C GLU A 9 8.97 -8.94 -5.63
N SER A 10 8.29 -7.90 -5.15
CA SER A 10 8.64 -6.50 -5.45
C SER A 10 9.93 -6.03 -4.80
N ILE A 11 10.26 -6.50 -3.59
CA ILE A 11 11.46 -6.08 -2.84
C ILE A 11 12.59 -7.12 -2.90
N GLY A 12 12.40 -8.23 -3.62
CA GLY A 12 13.41 -9.28 -3.78
C GLY A 12 13.65 -10.12 -2.52
N GLN A 13 12.63 -10.30 -1.67
CA GLN A 13 12.72 -11.02 -0.39
C GLN A 13 11.78 -12.23 -0.38
N PRO A 14 12.15 -13.37 0.24
CA PRO A 14 11.34 -14.60 0.23
C PRO A 14 10.19 -14.56 1.24
N LEU A 15 9.44 -13.46 1.29
CA LEU A 15 8.44 -13.18 2.32
C LEU A 15 7.26 -14.16 2.34
N LEU A 16 6.92 -14.79 1.20
CA LEU A 16 5.90 -15.84 1.16
C LEU A 16 6.35 -17.12 1.88
N ALA A 17 7.64 -17.45 1.77
CA ALA A 17 8.23 -18.64 2.39
C ALA A 17 8.72 -18.39 3.81
N ASN A 18 9.15 -17.16 4.12
CA ASN A 18 9.68 -16.76 5.42
C ASN A 18 9.11 -15.39 5.85
N PRO A 19 7.83 -15.34 6.29
CA PRO A 19 7.17 -14.09 6.66
C PRO A 19 7.78 -13.43 7.91
N ASP A 20 8.43 -14.21 8.78
CA ASP A 20 9.03 -13.71 10.03
C ASP A 20 10.17 -12.71 9.78
N LEU A 21 10.71 -12.64 8.57
CA LEU A 21 11.67 -11.60 8.17
C LEU A 21 11.13 -10.19 8.39
N VAL A 22 9.82 -9.98 8.19
CA VAL A 22 9.17 -8.66 8.40
C VAL A 22 9.25 -8.21 9.87
N ALA A 23 9.27 -9.16 10.80
CA ALA A 23 9.32 -8.88 12.24
C ALA A 23 10.75 -8.83 12.80
N ASN A 24 11.70 -9.53 12.16
CA ASN A 24 13.05 -9.75 12.71
C ASN A 24 14.16 -8.99 11.98
N ASP A 25 13.91 -8.51 10.76
CA ASP A 25 14.83 -7.67 10.01
C ASP A 25 14.26 -6.25 9.86
N VAL A 26 14.97 -5.27 10.43
CA VAL A 26 14.52 -3.88 10.47
C VAL A 26 14.40 -3.25 9.07
N LEU A 27 15.31 -3.60 8.14
CA LEU A 27 15.28 -3.05 6.80
C LEU A 27 14.08 -3.62 6.03
N ILE A 28 13.90 -4.94 6.10
CA ILE A 28 12.74 -5.61 5.48
C ILE A 28 11.43 -5.07 6.08
N SER A 29 11.38 -4.84 7.39
CA SER A 29 10.20 -4.27 8.04
C SER A 29 9.79 -2.93 7.43
N PHE A 30 10.74 -1.99 7.28
CA PHE A 30 10.48 -0.70 6.66
C PHE A 30 10.21 -0.81 5.15
N GLU A 31 10.92 -1.67 4.43
CA GLU A 31 10.68 -1.90 3.00
C GLU A 31 9.25 -2.37 2.74
N THR A 32 8.71 -3.27 3.57
CA THR A 32 7.32 -3.73 3.41
C THR A 32 6.30 -2.62 3.65
N ALA A 33 6.53 -1.75 4.63
CA ALA A 33 5.66 -0.60 4.91
C ALA A 33 5.70 0.43 3.77
N ILE A 34 6.88 0.72 3.25
CA ILE A 34 7.07 1.63 2.10
C ILE A 34 6.44 1.01 0.86
N TRP A 35 6.65 -0.29 0.59
CA TRP A 35 6.01 -0.99 -0.51
C TRP A 35 4.49 -0.84 -0.45
N PHE A 36 3.87 -1.06 0.71
CA PHE A 36 2.42 -0.88 0.88
C PHE A 36 2.01 0.57 0.60
N TRP A 37 2.77 1.55 1.08
CA TRP A 37 2.49 2.97 0.88
C TRP A 37 2.55 3.40 -0.60
N MET A 38 3.47 2.80 -1.36
CA MET A 38 3.76 3.16 -2.75
C MET A 38 2.95 2.37 -3.78
N THR A 39 2.34 1.24 -3.40
CA THR A 39 1.75 0.30 -4.36
C THR A 39 0.22 0.44 -4.42
N PRO A 40 -0.36 0.90 -5.55
CA PRO A 40 -1.80 0.83 -5.77
C PRO A 40 -2.29 -0.63 -5.74
N GLN A 41 -3.45 -0.89 -5.15
CA GLN A 41 -4.04 -2.24 -5.10
C GLN A 41 -5.47 -2.23 -5.62
N TRP A 42 -5.72 -2.96 -6.71
CA TRP A 42 -7.01 -3.00 -7.42
C TRP A 42 -7.53 -1.61 -7.77
N ASN A 43 -8.65 -1.20 -7.16
CA ASN A 43 -9.30 0.10 -7.36
C ASN A 43 -8.85 1.15 -6.32
N LYS A 44 -7.97 0.79 -5.39
CA LYS A 44 -7.40 1.73 -4.42
C LYS A 44 -6.12 2.35 -5.02
N PRO A 45 -6.01 3.69 -5.06
CA PRO A 45 -4.75 4.34 -5.41
C PRO A 45 -3.68 4.05 -4.35
N SER A 46 -2.42 4.39 -4.64
CA SER A 46 -1.38 4.38 -3.61
C SER A 46 -1.62 5.52 -2.61
N SER A 47 -1.25 5.30 -1.34
CA SER A 47 -1.25 6.39 -0.35
C SER A 47 -0.32 7.53 -0.77
N HIS A 48 0.77 7.18 -1.45
CA HIS A 48 1.70 8.14 -2.05
C HIS A 48 1.02 9.09 -3.05
N ASP A 49 0.27 8.56 -4.02
CA ASP A 49 -0.39 9.39 -5.04
C ASP A 49 -1.47 10.29 -4.42
N VAL A 50 -2.15 9.80 -3.38
CA VAL A 50 -3.15 10.60 -2.65
C VAL A 50 -2.50 11.80 -1.97
N ILE A 51 -1.41 11.60 -1.21
CA ILE A 51 -0.82 12.68 -0.41
C ILE A 51 0.00 13.66 -1.26
N THR A 52 0.53 13.22 -2.40
CA THR A 52 1.28 14.07 -3.34
C THR A 52 0.38 14.81 -4.33
N GLY A 53 -0.93 14.54 -4.32
CA GLY A 53 -1.90 15.17 -5.22
C GLY A 53 -1.93 14.60 -6.63
N ASN A 54 -1.32 13.43 -6.85
CA ASN A 54 -1.28 12.74 -8.13
C ASN A 54 -2.52 11.87 -8.40
N TRP A 55 -3.30 11.55 -7.36
CA TRP A 55 -4.57 10.84 -7.51
C TRP A 55 -5.75 11.80 -7.71
N SER A 56 -6.48 11.62 -8.81
CA SER A 56 -7.75 12.30 -9.08
C SER A 56 -8.93 11.32 -8.87
N PRO A 57 -9.89 11.62 -7.97
CA PRO A 57 -11.00 10.71 -7.68
C PRO A 57 -11.92 10.50 -8.90
N SER A 58 -12.29 9.25 -9.16
CA SER A 58 -13.31 8.93 -10.16
C SER A 58 -14.70 9.42 -9.73
N SER A 59 -15.68 9.43 -10.64
CA SER A 59 -17.07 9.77 -10.29
C SER A 59 -17.64 8.86 -9.19
N ALA A 60 -17.23 7.58 -9.17
CA ALA A 60 -17.64 6.63 -8.12
C ALA A 60 -16.97 6.93 -6.77
N ASP A 61 -15.74 7.45 -6.77
CA ASP A 61 -15.06 7.90 -5.56
C ASP A 61 -15.73 9.14 -4.98
N GLN A 62 -16.02 10.12 -5.84
CA GLN A 62 -16.71 11.35 -5.43
C GLN A 62 -18.11 11.05 -4.87
N ALA A 63 -18.88 10.18 -5.54
CA ALA A 63 -20.20 9.76 -5.05
C ALA A 63 -20.14 9.03 -3.71
N ALA A 64 -19.03 8.35 -3.41
CA ALA A 64 -18.79 7.67 -2.14
C ALA A 64 -18.07 8.54 -1.09
N GLY A 65 -17.88 9.84 -1.35
CA GLY A 65 -17.20 10.76 -0.44
C GLY A 65 -15.69 10.54 -0.28
N ARG A 66 -15.06 9.75 -1.17
CA ARG A 66 -13.61 9.53 -1.20
C ARG A 66 -12.93 10.70 -1.91
N LEU A 67 -12.48 11.69 -1.13
CA LEU A 67 -11.78 12.88 -1.60
C LEU A 67 -10.29 12.85 -1.20
N PRO A 68 -9.39 13.55 -1.91
CA PRO A 68 -7.97 13.56 -1.60
C PRO A 68 -7.69 14.05 -0.18
N GLY A 69 -6.80 13.35 0.54
CA GLY A 69 -6.38 13.70 1.88
C GLY A 69 -6.21 12.48 2.80
N TYR A 70 -5.86 12.75 4.06
CA TYR A 70 -5.54 11.71 5.04
C TYR A 70 -6.70 10.74 5.29
N GLY A 71 -7.95 11.21 5.19
CA GLY A 71 -9.12 10.34 5.35
C GLY A 71 -9.21 9.22 4.31
N VAL A 72 -8.85 9.49 3.05
CA VAL A 72 -8.76 8.43 2.02
C VAL A 72 -7.57 7.51 2.28
N ILE A 73 -6.45 8.01 2.81
CA ILE A 73 -5.31 7.17 3.18
C ILE A 73 -5.70 6.19 4.29
N THR A 74 -6.46 6.62 5.29
CA THR A 74 -7.03 5.73 6.30
C THR A 74 -7.87 4.64 5.63
N ASN A 75 -8.81 5.00 4.74
CA ASN A 75 -9.68 4.06 4.00
C ASN A 75 -8.89 3.07 3.11
N ILE A 76 -7.77 3.50 2.53
CA ILE A 76 -6.88 2.61 1.77
C ILE A 76 -6.35 1.50 2.68
N ILE A 77 -5.91 1.85 3.89
CA ILE A 77 -5.36 0.93 4.89
C ILE A 77 -6.45 0.04 5.49
N ASN A 78 -7.56 0.61 5.98
CA ASN A 78 -8.68 -0.09 6.63
C ASN A 78 -9.96 0.77 6.76
#